data_AF-A0A2N3DYH2-F1
#
_entry.id   AF-A0A2N3DYH2-F1
#
_cell.length_a   1.000
_cell.length_b   1.000
_cell.length_c   1.000
_cell.angle_alpha   90.00
_cell.angle_beta   90.00
_cell.angle_gamma   90.00
#
_symmetry.space_group_name_H-M   'P 1'
#
loop_
_entity.id
_entity.type
_entity.pdbx_description
1 polymer ?
#
loop_
_entity_poly.entity_id
_entity_poly.type
_entity_poly.pdbx_seq_one_letter_code
_entity_poly.pdbx_strand_id
1 'polypeptide(L)'
;GGAGADLLDGGAGEDIADYSGNYGAVWIDLAAGTGTWNWAHGDVLVSIENVVGTSYNDWLYGSAGANKLYGGAGDDRLWGGAGADLLDGGAGEDTADYSGNYGAVWINLAAGTGTWNWAHGDVLVSIENVVGTSWGDWLYGSAEANKLYGGDGDDLLFGGGGNDFLDGGTGYDVACYSGLQEDYRIDFTEGQVTVTDVRSGIDGGDGQDLLVNIEAIRFRDGTTLSFDTILARMTADVAGFGGETAPLSPTDPDRLQLAGNASLL
;
A
#
# COMPACT_ATOMS: atom_id res chain seq x y z
N GLY A 1 17.12 17.18 -18.26
CA GLY A 1 17.85 18.45 -18.30
C GLY A 1 19.31 18.26 -17.97
N GLY A 2 20.07 19.34 -17.83
CA GLY A 2 21.48 19.34 -17.40
C GLY A 2 21.68 20.18 -16.14
N ALA A 3 22.93 20.38 -15.73
CA ALA A 3 23.20 21.21 -14.56
C ALA A 3 22.86 22.69 -14.84
N GLY A 4 22.00 23.28 -14.00
CA GLY A 4 21.58 24.67 -14.11
C GLY A 4 20.07 24.79 -14.04
N ALA A 5 19.54 25.99 -14.28
CA ALA A 5 18.12 26.19 -14.54
C ALA A 5 17.95 26.28 -16.06
N ASP A 6 17.38 25.23 -16.66
CA ASP A 6 17.24 25.07 -18.10
C ASP A 6 15.82 25.42 -18.59
N LEU A 7 15.70 25.78 -19.87
CA LEU A 7 14.42 25.80 -20.58
C LEU A 7 14.37 24.58 -21.51
N LEU A 8 13.48 23.65 -21.22
CA LEU A 8 13.22 22.47 -22.04
C LEU A 8 11.92 22.72 -22.80
N ASP A 9 12.02 22.95 -24.11
CA ASP A 9 10.88 23.13 -25.01
C ASP A 9 10.84 21.98 -26.02
N GLY A 10 9.86 21.08 -25.89
CA GLY A 10 9.68 19.93 -26.80
C GLY A 10 9.06 20.34 -28.15
N GLY A 11 8.31 21.43 -28.17
CA GLY A 11 7.65 21.91 -29.37
C GLY A 11 6.45 21.05 -29.77
N ALA A 12 6.53 20.37 -30.90
CA ALA A 12 5.42 19.62 -31.46
C ALA A 12 5.80 18.14 -31.61
N GLY A 13 4.96 17.26 -31.08
CA GLY A 13 5.20 15.83 -31.12
C GLY A 13 4.92 15.22 -29.75
N GLU A 14 5.60 14.11 -29.50
CA GLU A 14 5.67 13.45 -28.20
C GLU A 14 7.11 13.65 -27.70
N ASP A 15 7.26 14.44 -26.65
CA ASP A 15 8.57 14.89 -26.19
C ASP A 15 8.89 14.32 -24.82
N ILE A 16 10.19 14.16 -24.53
CA ILE A 16 10.68 13.54 -23.30
C ILE A 16 11.75 14.40 -22.64
N ALA A 17 11.56 14.74 -21.37
CA ALA A 17 12.60 15.31 -20.52
C ALA A 17 13.40 14.18 -19.87
N ASP A 18 14.66 14.02 -20.27
CA ASP A 18 15.54 12.98 -19.75
C ASP A 18 16.47 13.55 -18.67
N TYR A 19 16.38 12.99 -17.46
CA TYR A 19 17.24 13.31 -16.31
C TYR A 19 18.17 12.16 -15.90
N SER A 20 18.22 11.06 -16.66
CA SER A 20 18.96 9.83 -16.31
C SER A 20 20.45 10.02 -16.04
N GLY A 21 21.05 11.11 -16.52
CA GLY A 21 22.45 11.47 -16.29
C GLY A 21 22.74 12.27 -15.02
N ASN A 22 21.74 12.57 -14.18
CA ASN A 22 21.89 13.43 -13.01
C ASN A 22 22.49 12.69 -11.78
N TYR A 23 23.18 13.42 -10.91
CA TYR A 23 23.85 12.92 -9.70
C TYR A 23 23.00 12.96 -8.43
N GLY A 24 21.68 12.80 -8.55
CA GLY A 24 20.76 12.76 -7.43
C GLY A 24 19.31 12.87 -7.88
N ALA A 25 18.41 12.64 -6.93
CA ALA A 25 16.97 12.69 -7.14
C ALA A 25 16.48 13.99 -7.83
N VAL A 26 15.36 13.90 -8.53
CA VAL A 26 14.65 15.03 -9.14
C VAL A 26 13.17 15.00 -8.80
N TRP A 27 12.57 16.17 -8.85
CA TRP A 27 11.14 16.35 -8.74
C TRP A 27 10.64 17.08 -9.98
N ILE A 28 9.95 16.35 -10.84
CA ILE A 28 9.47 16.86 -12.13
C ILE A 28 7.95 16.94 -12.09
N ASP A 29 7.41 18.10 -12.45
CA ASP A 29 5.98 18.32 -12.60
C ASP A 29 5.70 18.82 -14.02
N LEU A 30 5.16 17.93 -14.86
CA LEU A 30 4.82 18.20 -16.26
C LEU A 30 3.61 19.13 -16.36
N ALA A 31 2.66 19.07 -15.41
CA ALA A 31 1.50 19.95 -15.38
C ALA A 31 1.89 21.40 -15.05
N ALA A 32 2.76 21.59 -14.06
CA ALA A 32 3.29 22.88 -13.67
C ALA A 32 4.39 23.38 -14.62
N GLY A 33 5.01 22.47 -15.39
CA GLY A 33 6.14 22.77 -16.26
C GLY A 33 7.40 23.12 -15.46
N THR A 34 7.65 22.41 -14.36
CA THR A 34 8.74 22.74 -13.44
C THR A 34 9.59 21.53 -13.07
N GLY A 35 10.90 21.75 -13.02
CA GLY A 35 11.82 20.86 -12.32
C GLY A 35 12.25 21.46 -10.97
N THR A 36 12.38 20.60 -9.96
CA THR A 36 12.94 20.95 -8.66
C THR A 36 13.94 19.91 -8.20
N TRP A 37 14.87 20.36 -7.34
CA TRP A 37 15.96 19.58 -6.76
C TRP A 37 17.05 19.16 -7.74
N ASN A 38 18.28 19.08 -7.22
CA ASN A 38 19.50 18.82 -7.99
C ASN A 38 19.53 19.56 -9.34
N TRP A 39 19.79 18.86 -10.44
CA TRP A 39 19.88 19.46 -11.77
C TRP A 39 18.52 19.78 -12.39
N ALA A 40 17.41 19.34 -11.80
CA ALA A 40 16.11 19.84 -12.21
C ALA A 40 15.80 21.22 -11.60
N HIS A 41 16.54 21.68 -10.58
CA HIS A 41 16.19 22.90 -9.84
C HIS A 41 16.17 24.16 -10.70
N GLY A 42 14.96 24.68 -10.90
CA GLY A 42 14.72 25.90 -11.66
C GLY A 42 14.50 25.66 -13.15
N ASP A 43 14.45 24.39 -13.58
CA ASP A 43 14.06 24.04 -14.94
C ASP A 43 12.62 24.45 -15.21
N VAL A 44 12.40 24.94 -16.43
CA VAL A 44 11.09 25.23 -16.99
C VAL A 44 10.85 24.27 -18.15
N LEU A 45 9.79 23.48 -18.05
CA LEU A 45 9.40 22.50 -19.05
C LEU A 45 8.19 23.02 -19.82
N VAL A 46 8.28 23.02 -21.14
CA VAL A 46 7.27 23.53 -22.06
C VAL A 46 7.03 22.48 -23.14
N SER A 47 5.77 22.09 -23.34
CA SER A 47 5.39 21.08 -24.34
C SER A 47 6.20 19.78 -24.18
N ILE A 48 6.23 19.24 -22.95
CA ILE A 48 6.88 17.97 -22.63
C ILE A 48 5.81 17.03 -22.05
N GLU A 49 5.64 15.87 -22.67
CA GLU A 49 4.64 14.87 -22.28
C GLU A 49 5.24 13.73 -21.46
N ASN A 50 6.55 13.52 -21.50
CA ASN A 50 7.17 12.34 -20.91
C ASN A 50 8.40 12.72 -20.09
N VAL A 51 8.77 11.87 -19.13
CA VAL A 51 9.96 12.09 -18.29
C VAL A 51 10.67 10.78 -18.00
N VAL A 52 12.00 10.84 -18.02
CA VAL A 52 12.88 9.82 -17.44
C VAL A 52 13.54 10.42 -16.22
N GLY A 53 13.36 9.77 -15.07
CA GLY A 53 14.04 10.06 -13.81
C GLY A 53 15.50 9.63 -13.85
N THR A 54 16.02 9.32 -12.68
CA THR A 54 17.43 9.13 -12.37
C THR A 54 17.67 7.73 -11.83
N SER A 55 18.80 7.52 -11.17
CA SER A 55 19.08 6.29 -10.42
C SER A 55 18.89 6.47 -8.91
N TYR A 56 18.10 7.46 -8.51
CA TYR A 56 17.81 7.84 -7.14
C TYR A 56 16.30 8.08 -7.01
N ASN A 57 15.82 8.09 -5.77
CA ASN A 57 14.42 8.24 -5.43
C ASN A 57 13.83 9.57 -5.92
N ASP A 58 13.11 9.53 -7.03
CA ASP A 58 12.51 10.65 -7.74
C ASP A 58 11.02 10.78 -7.42
N TRP A 59 10.45 11.99 -7.52
CA TRP A 59 8.99 12.10 -7.74
C TRP A 59 8.69 12.69 -9.10
N LEU A 60 7.88 11.98 -9.86
CA LEU A 60 7.53 12.29 -11.23
C LEU A 60 6.03 12.51 -11.29
N TYR A 61 5.62 13.74 -11.59
CA TYR A 61 4.24 14.15 -11.74
C TYR A 61 3.95 14.41 -13.21
N GLY A 62 2.99 13.66 -13.75
CA GLY A 62 2.44 13.86 -15.08
C GLY A 62 1.49 15.04 -15.15
N SER A 63 0.58 14.99 -16.11
CA SER A 63 -0.26 16.09 -16.54
C SER A 63 -1.71 15.62 -16.71
N ALA A 64 -2.49 16.30 -17.55
CA ALA A 64 -3.83 15.85 -17.91
C ALA A 64 -3.89 15.08 -19.25
N GLY A 65 -2.75 14.95 -19.93
CA GLY A 65 -2.60 14.14 -21.14
C GLY A 65 -2.03 12.76 -20.81
N ALA A 66 -1.97 11.86 -21.81
CA ALA A 66 -1.30 10.58 -21.63
C ALA A 66 0.22 10.79 -21.50
N ASN A 67 0.79 10.39 -20.36
CA ASN A 67 2.19 10.58 -20.02
C ASN A 67 2.91 9.23 -19.89
N LYS A 68 4.22 9.22 -20.16
CA LYS A 68 5.12 8.11 -19.81
C LYS A 68 6.11 8.60 -18.78
N LEU A 69 6.03 8.03 -17.59
CA LEU A 69 6.88 8.33 -16.45
C LEU A 69 7.76 7.10 -16.21
N TYR A 70 9.07 7.29 -16.37
CA TYR A 70 10.07 6.26 -16.09
C TYR A 70 10.86 6.69 -14.85
N GLY A 71 10.69 6.00 -13.73
CA GLY A 71 11.39 6.26 -12.47
C GLY A 71 12.90 6.04 -12.63
N GLY A 72 13.26 4.80 -12.95
CA GLY A 72 14.63 4.42 -13.26
C GLY A 72 15.14 3.44 -12.22
N ALA A 73 16.04 3.88 -11.35
CA ALA A 73 16.41 3.09 -10.19
C ALA A 73 16.25 3.93 -8.92
N GLY A 74 16.14 3.29 -7.76
CA GLY A 74 15.77 3.97 -6.52
C GLY A 74 14.29 3.74 -6.22
N ASP A 75 13.84 4.26 -5.08
CA ASP A 75 12.45 4.12 -4.67
C ASP A 75 11.67 5.36 -5.14
N ASP A 76 11.01 5.25 -6.29
CA ASP A 76 10.40 6.36 -7.00
C ASP A 76 8.92 6.51 -6.66
N ARG A 77 8.40 7.74 -6.78
CA ARG A 77 6.98 8.04 -6.63
C ARG A 77 6.42 8.65 -7.91
N LEU A 78 5.50 7.94 -8.55
CA LEU A 78 4.95 8.29 -9.85
C LEU A 78 3.48 8.66 -9.71
N TRP A 79 3.11 9.86 -10.16
CA TRP A 79 1.73 10.33 -10.24
C TRP A 79 1.42 10.64 -11.71
N GLY A 80 0.65 9.77 -12.38
CA GLY A 80 0.31 9.93 -13.80
C GLY A 80 -0.48 11.21 -14.09
N GLY A 81 -1.35 11.60 -13.17
CA GLY A 81 -2.33 12.65 -13.38
C GLY A 81 -3.56 12.10 -14.06
N ALA A 82 -4.19 12.87 -14.95
CA ALA A 82 -5.30 12.36 -15.76
C ALA A 82 -4.77 11.93 -17.12
N GLY A 83 -5.32 10.87 -17.69
CA GLY A 83 -4.79 10.34 -18.95
C GLY A 83 -4.95 8.83 -18.96
N ALA A 84 -4.31 8.20 -19.92
CA ALA A 84 -4.03 6.77 -19.85
C ALA A 84 -2.51 6.67 -19.85
N ASP A 85 -1.95 6.53 -18.67
CA ASP A 85 -0.53 6.79 -18.42
C ASP A 85 0.28 5.49 -18.37
N LEU A 86 1.57 5.58 -18.68
CA LEU A 86 2.54 4.52 -18.38
C LEU A 86 3.37 4.95 -17.19
N LEU A 87 3.25 4.21 -16.08
CA LEU A 87 4.06 4.40 -14.88
C LEU A 87 4.99 3.20 -14.78
N ASP A 88 6.26 3.42 -15.09
CA ASP A 88 7.33 2.42 -15.01
C ASP A 88 8.29 2.82 -13.89
N GLY A 89 8.19 2.16 -12.73
CA GLY A 89 9.03 2.47 -11.57
C GLY A 89 10.50 2.12 -11.84
N GLY A 90 10.72 0.97 -12.47
CA GLY A 90 12.05 0.47 -12.79
C GLY A 90 12.61 -0.44 -11.71
N ALA A 91 13.67 -0.03 -11.04
CA ALA A 91 14.37 -0.85 -10.05
C ALA A 91 14.40 -0.20 -8.66
N GLY A 92 13.67 -0.74 -7.71
CA GLY A 92 13.62 -0.27 -6.34
C GLY A 92 12.30 -0.71 -5.70
N GLU A 93 11.86 0.00 -4.66
CA GLU A 93 10.48 -0.08 -4.18
C GLU A 93 9.69 1.14 -4.63
N ASP A 94 8.99 1.01 -5.76
CA ASP A 94 8.33 2.11 -6.44
C ASP A 94 6.87 2.24 -6.03
N THR A 95 6.34 3.47 -6.11
CA THR A 95 4.97 3.79 -5.69
C THR A 95 4.19 4.50 -6.79
N ALA A 96 3.06 3.93 -7.20
CA ALA A 96 2.03 4.66 -7.93
C ALA A 96 1.17 5.45 -6.95
N ASP A 97 1.15 6.76 -7.11
CA ASP A 97 0.40 7.70 -6.27
C ASP A 97 -0.86 8.17 -6.99
N TYR A 98 -2.02 7.94 -6.39
CA TYR A 98 -3.32 8.42 -6.87
C TYR A 98 -3.96 9.46 -5.95
N SER A 99 -3.28 9.89 -4.87
CA SER A 99 -3.85 10.76 -3.82
C SER A 99 -4.41 12.10 -4.32
N GLY A 100 -3.94 12.58 -5.48
CA GLY A 100 -4.45 13.79 -6.14
C GLY A 100 -5.73 13.63 -6.97
N ASN A 101 -6.28 12.42 -7.12
CA ASN A 101 -7.42 12.14 -8.00
C ASN A 101 -8.77 12.57 -7.39
N TYR A 102 -9.71 13.00 -8.24
CA TYR A 102 -11.03 13.51 -7.86
C TYR A 102 -12.11 12.42 -7.72
N GLY A 103 -11.73 11.17 -7.45
CA GLY A 103 -12.65 10.07 -7.21
C GLY A 103 -11.91 8.76 -7.04
N ALA A 104 -12.66 7.71 -6.66
CA ALA A 104 -12.11 6.39 -6.40
C ALA A 104 -11.33 5.80 -7.58
N VAL A 105 -10.41 4.88 -7.31
CA VAL A 105 -9.62 4.13 -8.28
C VAL A 105 -9.70 2.63 -8.01
N TRP A 106 -9.53 1.86 -9.09
CA TRP A 106 -9.36 0.41 -9.03
C TRP A 106 -7.97 0.08 -9.56
N ILE A 107 -7.04 -0.23 -8.67
CA ILE A 107 -5.65 -0.53 -9.02
C ILE A 107 -5.38 -2.02 -8.83
N ASN A 108 -4.69 -2.62 -9.80
CA ASN A 108 -4.26 -4.00 -9.73
C ASN A 108 -2.78 -4.11 -10.13
N LEU A 109 -1.91 -4.24 -9.13
CA LEU A 109 -0.47 -4.39 -9.31
C LEU A 109 -0.12 -5.73 -9.96
N ALA A 110 -0.79 -6.83 -9.59
CA ALA A 110 -0.58 -8.13 -10.23
C ALA A 110 -0.86 -8.12 -11.74
N ALA A 111 -1.84 -7.33 -12.18
CA ALA A 111 -2.20 -7.17 -13.58
C ALA A 111 -1.44 -6.03 -14.27
N GLY A 112 -0.82 -5.12 -13.50
CA GLY A 112 -0.18 -3.91 -14.01
C GLY A 112 -1.17 -2.91 -14.60
N THR A 113 -2.36 -2.74 -13.99
CA THR A 113 -3.43 -1.91 -14.56
C THR A 113 -4.09 -0.99 -13.56
N GLY A 114 -4.36 0.24 -13.98
CA GLY A 114 -5.33 1.13 -13.34
C GLY A 114 -6.67 1.11 -14.08
N THR A 115 -7.76 1.27 -13.33
CA THR A 115 -9.09 1.46 -13.91
C THR A 115 -9.88 2.50 -13.13
N TRP A 116 -10.75 3.19 -13.87
CA TRP A 116 -11.69 4.24 -13.40
C TRP A 116 -11.06 5.54 -12.97
N ASN A 117 -11.85 6.62 -13.14
CA ASN A 117 -11.39 8.00 -13.02
C ASN A 117 -10.04 8.19 -13.71
N TRP A 118 -9.09 8.81 -13.06
CA TRP A 118 -7.77 9.06 -13.62
C TRP A 118 -6.88 7.84 -13.73
N ALA A 119 -7.19 6.74 -13.04
CA ALA A 119 -6.48 5.48 -13.27
C ALA A 119 -6.91 4.79 -14.59
N HIS A 120 -7.97 5.26 -15.26
CA HIS A 120 -8.53 4.52 -16.40
C HIS A 120 -7.59 4.45 -17.60
N GLY A 121 -7.07 3.23 -17.83
CA GLY A 121 -6.19 2.96 -18.96
C GLY A 121 -4.72 3.02 -18.60
N ASP A 122 -4.39 3.30 -17.33
CA ASP A 122 -3.02 3.28 -16.85
C ASP A 122 -2.43 1.88 -16.95
N VAL A 123 -1.15 1.86 -17.29
CA VAL A 123 -0.29 0.68 -17.31
C VAL A 123 0.79 0.87 -16.26
N LEU A 124 0.84 -0.05 -15.30
CA LEU A 124 1.79 -0.05 -14.20
C LEU A 124 2.84 -1.13 -14.45
N VAL A 125 4.11 -0.75 -14.43
CA VAL A 125 5.25 -1.63 -14.66
C VAL A 125 6.25 -1.44 -13.53
N SER A 126 6.69 -2.52 -12.91
CA SER A 126 7.61 -2.48 -11.77
C SER A 126 7.16 -1.47 -10.71
N ILE A 127 5.93 -1.66 -10.21
CA ILE A 127 5.35 -0.86 -9.13
C ILE A 127 4.96 -1.82 -8.02
N GLU A 128 5.56 -1.62 -6.84
CA GLU A 128 5.36 -2.48 -5.68
C GLU A 128 4.33 -1.88 -4.72
N ASN A 129 4.08 -0.57 -4.77
CA ASN A 129 3.27 0.13 -3.79
C ASN A 129 2.23 1.03 -4.44
N VAL A 130 1.11 1.24 -3.75
CA VAL A 130 0.04 2.13 -4.20
C VAL A 130 -0.41 3.02 -3.06
N VAL A 131 -0.58 4.30 -3.37
CA VAL A 131 -1.36 5.21 -2.54
C VAL A 131 -2.66 5.54 -3.26
N GLY A 132 -3.78 5.22 -2.63
CA GLY A 132 -5.13 5.54 -3.07
C GLY A 132 -5.46 7.01 -2.89
N THR A 133 -6.75 7.28 -2.81
CA THR A 133 -7.40 8.59 -2.92
C THR A 133 -8.07 8.97 -1.60
N SER A 134 -9.00 9.90 -1.66
CA SER A 134 -9.87 10.26 -0.53
C SER A 134 -11.29 9.68 -0.68
N TRP A 135 -11.41 8.64 -1.49
CA TRP A 135 -12.67 7.99 -1.85
C TRP A 135 -12.50 6.47 -1.74
N GLY A 136 -13.62 5.74 -1.64
CA GLY A 136 -13.60 4.28 -1.52
C GLY A 136 -12.96 3.58 -2.72
N ASP A 137 -11.70 3.22 -2.56
CA ASP A 137 -10.80 2.62 -3.53
C ASP A 137 -10.78 1.11 -3.43
N TRP A 138 -10.39 0.46 -4.51
CA TRP A 138 -10.10 -0.98 -4.49
C TRP A 138 -8.66 -1.18 -4.95
N LEU A 139 -7.81 -1.60 -4.02
CA LEU A 139 -6.39 -1.75 -4.24
C LEU A 139 -6.03 -3.23 -4.16
N TYR A 140 -5.47 -3.74 -5.24
CA TYR A 140 -5.04 -5.13 -5.36
C TYR A 140 -3.52 -5.18 -5.58
N GLY A 141 -2.79 -5.79 -4.64
CA GLY A 141 -1.35 -5.99 -4.69
C GLY A 141 -0.92 -7.10 -5.67
N SER A 142 0.27 -7.62 -5.50
CA SER A 142 0.89 -8.61 -6.39
C SER A 142 1.15 -9.92 -5.63
N ALA A 143 2.21 -10.64 -5.99
CA ALA A 143 2.69 -11.79 -5.23
C ALA A 143 3.95 -11.44 -4.41
N GLU A 144 4.33 -10.17 -4.43
CA GLU A 144 5.49 -9.61 -3.74
C GLU A 144 5.04 -8.91 -2.45
N ALA A 145 5.97 -8.40 -1.64
CA ALA A 145 5.59 -7.61 -0.48
C ALA A 145 5.18 -6.20 -0.92
N ASN A 146 3.90 -5.87 -0.79
CA ASN A 146 3.34 -4.58 -1.19
C ASN A 146 3.00 -3.69 0.01
N LYS A 147 3.04 -2.37 -0.19
CA LYS A 147 2.43 -1.39 0.70
C LYS A 147 1.24 -0.75 0.00
N LEU A 148 0.04 -1.01 0.53
CA LEU A 148 -1.20 -0.45 0.01
C LEU A 148 -1.76 0.54 1.04
N TYR A 149 -1.90 1.78 0.63
CA TYR A 149 -2.50 2.84 1.44
C TYR A 149 -3.84 3.22 0.81
N GLY A 150 -4.95 2.93 1.49
CA GLY A 150 -6.31 3.25 1.04
C GLY A 150 -6.53 4.76 0.95
N GLY A 151 -6.42 5.44 2.09
CA GLY A 151 -6.44 6.89 2.18
C GLY A 151 -7.62 7.35 3.02
N ASP A 152 -8.50 8.20 2.48
CA ASP A 152 -9.82 8.39 3.08
C ASP A 152 -10.86 7.63 2.25
N GLY A 153 -11.99 7.27 2.83
CA GLY A 153 -13.05 6.56 2.13
C GLY A 153 -13.27 5.15 2.68
N ASP A 154 -14.20 4.41 2.08
CA ASP A 154 -14.44 3.02 2.48
C ASP A 154 -13.73 2.12 1.48
N ASP A 155 -12.53 1.66 1.82
CA ASP A 155 -11.62 1.00 0.90
C ASP A 155 -11.69 -0.53 0.95
N LEU A 156 -11.40 -1.18 -0.18
CA LEU A 156 -11.17 -2.62 -0.28
C LEU A 156 -9.71 -2.89 -0.63
N LEU A 157 -8.96 -3.48 0.31
CA LEU A 157 -7.54 -3.76 0.14
C LEU A 157 -7.32 -5.27 0.03
N PHE A 158 -6.63 -5.70 -1.03
CA PHE A 158 -6.23 -7.08 -1.27
C PHE A 158 -4.71 -7.10 -1.38
N GLY A 159 -3.99 -7.61 -0.36
CA GLY A 159 -2.52 -7.70 -0.42
C GLY A 159 -2.04 -8.60 -1.57
N GLY A 160 -2.74 -9.71 -1.77
CA GLY A 160 -2.33 -10.72 -2.75
C GLY A 160 -1.49 -11.76 -2.04
N GLY A 161 -0.43 -12.24 -2.69
CA GLY A 161 0.57 -13.07 -2.02
C GLY A 161 1.73 -12.20 -1.56
N GLY A 162 2.53 -12.66 -0.60
CA GLY A 162 3.62 -11.85 -0.04
C GLY A 162 3.37 -11.54 1.43
N ASN A 163 4.18 -10.65 2.00
CA ASN A 163 3.97 -10.15 3.36
C ASN A 163 3.68 -8.66 3.23
N ASP A 164 2.41 -8.29 3.28
CA ASP A 164 1.96 -6.97 2.88
C ASP A 164 1.77 -6.03 4.07
N PHE A 165 1.82 -4.74 3.78
CA PHE A 165 1.38 -3.69 4.68
C PHE A 165 0.13 -3.04 4.10
N LEU A 166 -1.00 -3.20 4.78
CA LEU A 166 -2.28 -2.62 4.37
C LEU A 166 -2.71 -1.58 5.40
N ASP A 167 -2.81 -0.33 4.97
CA ASP A 167 -3.32 0.78 5.76
C ASP A 167 -4.59 1.32 5.11
N GLY A 168 -5.75 1.11 5.74
CA GLY A 168 -7.03 1.62 5.21
C GLY A 168 -7.12 3.14 5.30
N GLY A 169 -6.56 3.72 6.36
CA GLY A 169 -6.60 5.16 6.62
C GLY A 169 -7.87 5.59 7.34
N THR A 170 -8.71 6.43 6.75
CA THR A 170 -9.95 6.90 7.40
C THR A 170 -11.19 6.42 6.67
N GLY A 171 -12.14 5.84 7.41
CA GLY A 171 -13.42 5.41 6.87
C GLY A 171 -13.76 4.01 7.37
N TYR A 172 -14.49 3.23 6.56
CA TYR A 172 -14.75 1.83 6.84
C TYR A 172 -14.03 0.94 5.83
N ASP A 173 -12.91 0.40 6.25
CA ASP A 173 -11.97 -0.30 5.38
C ASP A 173 -12.02 -1.80 5.58
N VAL A 174 -11.85 -2.54 4.48
CA VAL A 174 -11.92 -3.99 4.46
C VAL A 174 -10.69 -4.60 3.81
N ALA A 175 -9.89 -5.30 4.61
CA ALA A 175 -8.85 -6.18 4.10
C ALA A 175 -9.48 -7.50 3.62
N CYS A 176 -9.19 -7.91 2.38
CA CYS A 176 -9.80 -9.04 1.72
C CYS A 176 -8.75 -10.13 1.42
N TYR A 177 -9.04 -11.36 1.85
CA TYR A 177 -8.17 -12.52 1.76
C TYR A 177 -8.73 -13.60 0.83
N SER A 178 -7.82 -14.30 0.14
CA SER A 178 -8.16 -15.24 -0.94
C SER A 178 -8.54 -16.64 -0.44
N GLY A 179 -8.23 -16.99 0.81
CA GLY A 179 -8.52 -18.26 1.46
C GLY A 179 -9.77 -18.27 2.33
N LEU A 180 -10.03 -19.43 2.96
CA LEU A 180 -11.14 -19.61 3.92
C LEU A 180 -10.72 -19.08 5.30
N GLN A 181 -11.66 -18.65 6.14
CA GLN A 181 -11.30 -18.11 7.46
C GLN A 181 -10.52 -19.09 8.36
N GLU A 182 -10.75 -20.41 8.20
CA GLU A 182 -10.04 -21.45 8.94
C GLU A 182 -8.55 -21.59 8.57
N ASP A 183 -8.15 -21.03 7.44
CA ASP A 183 -6.78 -21.06 6.94
C ASP A 183 -5.90 -19.95 7.54
N TYR A 184 -6.49 -19.03 8.32
CA TYR A 184 -5.78 -17.87 8.85
C TYR A 184 -5.71 -17.86 10.36
N ARG A 185 -4.54 -17.44 10.86
CA ARG A 185 -4.33 -17.02 12.23
C ARG A 185 -4.33 -15.50 12.28
N ILE A 186 -5.09 -14.92 13.21
CA ILE A 186 -5.21 -13.47 13.38
C ILE A 186 -4.71 -13.12 14.77
N ASP A 187 -3.65 -12.33 14.82
CA ASP A 187 -3.05 -11.84 16.06
C ASP A 187 -3.35 -10.35 16.23
N PHE A 188 -3.71 -9.95 17.46
CA PHE A 188 -3.99 -8.55 17.82
C PHE A 188 -2.88 -8.03 18.72
N THR A 189 -2.20 -6.99 18.26
CA THR A 189 -1.23 -6.22 19.06
C THR A 189 -1.72 -4.77 19.16
N GLU A 190 -1.28 -4.01 20.16
CA GLU A 190 -1.77 -2.64 20.41
C GLU A 190 -1.72 -1.76 19.14
N GLY A 191 -2.89 -1.55 18.51
CA GLY A 191 -3.05 -0.75 17.29
C GLY A 191 -2.74 -1.45 15.96
N GLN A 192 -2.44 -2.75 15.95
CA GLN A 192 -2.06 -3.49 14.75
C GLN A 192 -2.70 -4.89 14.73
N VAL A 193 -3.11 -5.34 13.55
CA VAL A 193 -3.61 -6.71 13.33
C VAL A 193 -2.67 -7.42 12.39
N THR A 194 -2.22 -8.60 12.77
CA THR A 194 -1.42 -9.46 11.91
C THR A 194 -2.28 -10.63 11.44
N VAL A 195 -2.43 -10.78 10.12
CA VAL A 195 -3.13 -11.91 9.52
C VAL A 195 -2.09 -12.82 8.89
N THR A 196 -2.06 -14.08 9.28
CA THR A 196 -1.08 -15.06 8.78
C THR A 196 -1.82 -16.23 8.15
N ASP A 197 -1.61 -16.47 6.85
CA ASP A 197 -1.99 -17.73 6.21
C ASP A 197 -1.13 -18.86 6.81
N VAL A 198 -1.78 -19.82 7.48
CA VAL A 198 -1.09 -20.93 8.15
C VAL A 198 -0.88 -22.15 7.25
N ARG A 199 -1.33 -22.11 6.00
CA ARG A 199 -1.14 -23.20 5.04
C ARG A 199 0.27 -23.15 4.46
N SER A 200 1.00 -24.27 4.58
CA SER A 200 2.28 -24.40 3.91
C SER A 200 2.10 -24.87 2.46
N GLY A 201 2.32 -23.97 1.49
CA GLY A 201 2.68 -24.34 0.11
C GLY A 201 1.57 -24.83 -0.83
N ILE A 202 0.30 -24.51 -0.58
CA ILE A 202 -0.79 -24.67 -1.57
C ILE A 202 -1.49 -23.31 -1.74
N ASP A 203 -1.61 -22.87 -2.99
CA ASP A 203 -2.33 -21.66 -3.46
C ASP A 203 -1.77 -20.29 -3.06
N GLY A 204 -0.47 -20.04 -3.26
CA GLY A 204 0.08 -18.67 -3.36
C GLY A 204 -0.21 -17.78 -2.15
N GLY A 205 -0.18 -18.38 -0.96
CA GLY A 205 -0.74 -17.85 0.28
C GLY A 205 -0.46 -16.38 0.51
N ASP A 206 -1.47 -15.71 1.06
CA ASP A 206 -1.48 -14.29 1.41
C ASP A 206 -0.49 -13.95 2.56
N GLY A 207 0.55 -14.79 2.73
CA GLY A 207 1.65 -14.71 3.69
C GLY A 207 1.28 -14.21 5.06
N GLN A 208 2.07 -13.26 5.55
CA GLN A 208 1.86 -12.58 6.82
C GLN A 208 1.73 -11.09 6.58
N ASP A 209 0.51 -10.60 6.71
CA ASP A 209 0.19 -9.20 6.48
C ASP A 209 0.06 -8.44 7.80
N LEU A 210 0.45 -7.17 7.73
CA LEU A 210 0.25 -6.19 8.77
C LEU A 210 -0.86 -5.22 8.36
N LEU A 211 -1.93 -5.20 9.15
CA LEU A 211 -3.08 -4.34 8.95
C LEU A 211 -3.08 -3.19 9.97
N VAL A 212 -3.30 -1.99 9.46
CA VAL A 212 -3.46 -0.75 10.22
C VAL A 212 -4.70 -0.04 9.70
N ASN A 213 -5.49 0.56 10.61
CA ASN A 213 -6.72 1.29 10.25
C ASN A 213 -7.63 0.47 9.31
N ILE A 214 -7.87 -0.79 9.66
CA ILE A 214 -8.84 -1.65 8.97
C ILE A 214 -9.96 -1.92 9.96
N GLU A 215 -11.22 -1.91 9.52
CA GLU A 215 -12.40 -2.16 10.36
C GLU A 215 -12.90 -3.60 10.23
N ALA A 216 -12.65 -4.24 9.09
CA ALA A 216 -13.05 -5.63 8.87
C ALA A 216 -12.08 -6.43 7.99
N ILE A 217 -12.07 -7.74 8.25
CA ILE A 217 -11.41 -8.73 7.39
C ILE A 217 -12.47 -9.57 6.70
N ARG A 218 -12.38 -9.72 5.38
CA ARG A 218 -13.27 -10.58 4.57
C ARG A 218 -12.48 -11.75 3.98
N PHE A 219 -13.04 -12.95 4.08
CA PHE A 219 -12.48 -14.17 3.50
C PHE A 219 -13.29 -14.67 2.31
N ARG A 220 -12.73 -15.63 1.55
CA ARG A 220 -13.34 -16.19 0.33
C ARG A 220 -14.66 -16.92 0.56
N ASP A 221 -14.88 -17.49 1.74
CA ASP A 221 -16.15 -18.12 2.13
C ASP A 221 -17.28 -17.12 2.42
N GLY A 222 -16.99 -15.81 2.31
CA GLY A 222 -17.93 -14.74 2.61
C GLY A 222 -18.03 -14.41 4.10
N THR A 223 -17.27 -15.10 4.96
CA THR A 223 -17.17 -14.71 6.36
C THR A 223 -16.50 -13.34 6.46
N THR A 224 -16.97 -12.53 7.40
CA THR A 224 -16.41 -11.21 7.69
C THR A 224 -16.23 -11.09 9.19
N LEU A 225 -15.02 -10.71 9.60
CA LEU A 225 -14.68 -10.42 10.97
C LEU A 225 -14.56 -8.91 11.12
N SER A 226 -15.53 -8.27 11.76
CA SER A 226 -15.39 -6.85 12.13
C SER A 226 -14.71 -6.73 13.48
N PHE A 227 -13.81 -5.76 13.62
CA PHE A 227 -13.06 -5.57 14.86
C PHE A 227 -13.93 -5.06 16.01
N ASP A 228 -15.00 -4.33 15.73
CA ASP A 228 -16.03 -4.01 16.71
C ASP A 228 -16.63 -5.27 17.36
N THR A 229 -16.91 -6.30 16.54
CA THR A 229 -17.46 -7.57 17.03
C THR A 229 -16.43 -8.36 17.82
N ILE A 230 -15.17 -8.34 17.39
CA ILE A 230 -14.07 -9.03 18.07
C ILE A 230 -13.79 -8.38 19.43
N LEU A 231 -13.69 -7.06 19.49
CA LEU A 231 -13.47 -6.31 20.72
C LEU A 231 -14.62 -6.50 21.71
N ALA A 232 -15.87 -6.54 21.23
CA ALA A 232 -17.03 -6.85 22.06
C ALA A 232 -16.95 -8.27 22.66
N ARG A 233 -16.51 -9.27 21.89
CA ARG A 233 -16.32 -10.65 22.38
C ARG A 233 -15.17 -10.76 23.37
N MET A 234 -14.02 -10.14 23.10
CA MET A 234 -12.90 -10.12 24.04
C MET A 234 -13.28 -9.45 25.37
N THR A 235 -14.04 -8.36 25.31
CA THR A 235 -14.56 -7.69 26.52
C THR A 235 -15.52 -8.59 27.30
N ALA A 236 -16.41 -9.31 26.60
CA ALA A 236 -17.34 -10.26 27.22
C ALA A 236 -16.62 -11.46 27.85
N ASP A 237 -15.61 -12.00 27.17
CA ASP A 237 -14.82 -13.14 27.66
C ASP A 237 -14.00 -12.74 28.91
N VAL A 238 -13.37 -11.55 28.91
CA VAL A 238 -12.68 -11.00 30.08
C VAL A 238 -13.65 -10.74 31.25
N ALA A 239 -14.86 -10.22 30.97
CA ALA A 239 -15.89 -10.04 31.99
C ALA A 239 -16.39 -11.38 32.57
N GLY A 240 -16.40 -12.45 31.76
CA GLY A 240 -16.75 -13.81 32.17
C GLY A 240 -15.75 -14.43 33.14
N PHE A 241 -14.47 -14.04 33.09
CA PHE A 241 -13.45 -14.47 34.05
C PHE A 241 -13.46 -13.69 35.38
N GLY A 242 -14.11 -12.52 35.43
CA GLY A 242 -14.17 -11.67 36.64
C GLY A 242 -15.23 -12.08 37.69
N GLY A 243 -15.98 -13.16 37.45
CA GLY A 243 -17.12 -13.58 38.28
C GLY A 243 -16.79 -14.50 39.46
N GLU A 244 -15.61 -15.12 39.52
CA GLU A 244 -15.22 -15.95 40.67
C GLU A 244 -14.61 -15.10 41.80
N THR A 245 -15.46 -14.42 42.57
CA THR A 245 -15.06 -13.81 43.85
C THR A 245 -15.25 -14.75 45.05
N ALA A 246 -15.53 -16.03 44.81
CA ALA A 246 -15.53 -17.02 45.88
C ALA A 246 -14.07 -17.32 46.27
N PRO A 247 -13.69 -17.25 47.56
CA PRO A 247 -12.36 -17.70 47.95
C PRO A 247 -12.22 -19.17 47.54
N LEU A 248 -11.22 -19.45 46.70
CA LEU A 248 -10.90 -20.80 46.24
C LEU A 248 -10.88 -21.74 47.45
N SER A 249 -11.74 -22.76 47.43
CA SER A 249 -11.76 -23.78 48.48
C SER A 249 -10.39 -24.45 48.53
N PRO A 250 -9.83 -24.76 49.72
CA PRO A 250 -8.59 -25.55 49.84
C PRO A 250 -8.66 -26.92 49.16
N THR A 251 -9.84 -27.37 48.75
CA THR A 251 -10.10 -28.65 48.08
C THR A 251 -10.38 -28.51 46.58
N ASP A 252 -10.15 -27.34 45.99
CA ASP A 252 -10.36 -27.12 44.55
C ASP A 252 -9.37 -27.98 43.72
N PRO A 253 -9.86 -28.90 42.87
CA PRO A 253 -9.02 -29.75 42.04
C PRO A 253 -8.26 -28.99 40.95
N ASP A 254 -8.65 -27.74 40.62
CA ASP A 254 -8.01 -26.91 39.58
C ASP A 254 -6.89 -26.01 40.12
N ARG A 255 -6.43 -26.26 41.35
CA ARG A 255 -5.22 -25.62 41.88
C ARG A 255 -4.01 -26.03 41.02
N LEU A 256 -3.60 -25.14 40.12
CA LEU A 256 -2.31 -25.21 39.43
C LEU A 256 -1.21 -25.27 40.50
N GLN A 257 -0.67 -26.46 40.75
CA GLN A 257 0.48 -26.63 41.63
C GLN A 257 1.69 -25.97 40.96
N LEU A 258 1.94 -24.69 41.22
CA LEU A 258 3.30 -24.17 41.20
C LEU A 258 4.03 -24.71 42.44
N ALA A 259 4.29 -26.02 42.44
CA ALA A 259 5.31 -26.61 43.30
C ALA A 259 6.66 -26.39 42.59
N GLY A 260 7.51 -25.61 43.25
CA GLY A 260 8.71 -25.03 42.68
C GLY A 260 9.76 -26.06 42.26
N ASN A 261 10.64 -25.58 41.39
CA ASN A 261 12.05 -25.95 41.39
C ASN A 261 12.86 -24.69 41.05
N ALA A 262 12.95 -23.80 42.03
CA ALA A 262 14.07 -22.89 42.16
C ALA A 262 14.91 -23.35 43.36
N SER A 263 15.92 -24.20 43.12
CA SER A 263 17.22 -24.07 43.80
C SER A 263 18.26 -25.11 43.36
N LEU A 264 19.39 -24.55 42.92
CA LEU A 264 20.79 -24.91 43.24
C LEU A 264 21.40 -26.17 42.60
N LEU A 265 22.11 -25.95 41.48
CA LEU A 265 23.58 -25.87 41.40
C LEU A 265 24.03 -25.25 40.07
#